data_AF-A0A6A5Z8S1-F1
#
_entry.id   AF-A0A6A5Z8S1-F1
#
_cell.length_a   1.000
_cell.length_b   1.000
_cell.length_c   1.000
_cell.angle_alpha   90.00
_cell.angle_beta   90.00
_cell.angle_gamma   90.00
#
_symmetry.space_group_name_H-M   'P 1'
#
loop_
_entity.id
_entity.type
_entity.pdbx_description
1 polymer ?
#
loop_
_entity_poly.entity_id
_entity_poly.type
_entity_poly.pdbx_seq_one_letter_code
_entity_poly.pdbx_strand_id
1 'polypeptide(L)'
;MEKWGRSTNRRAQTHQSTQILDQSQAATATQTSFHQQLKLEPVSDGEDEGQADVAEPAASRRRGKLSKEEIGGIINAMIAELTDNWHQKELLILIPTARALWLAAESKGRRQQLADAKGVDIQVHRDMLDRAGDEISDTKWYSENRLRTQCKSLEALVNNLEKTSWEHALYRQSSAPSEIDPSLLEDEEALMPVCQEPEFGSLGAAETIPPAQNSATTPSPTPPPPNRVTLERRPTHNQLSDRSARRHDDRPEDASFATVAGWRWDDLVEHNDRKRLIMKLIQKMSEDERDVVRGRLQVKKHRLLAEIPDCTNMMLRGESRMPGVLPRDQEKIVKWTQLFLSWWTCDDCLKQPPSASQLNELAQCLQDESRDPDDFYEWIMHIMAKTFKKGSYSLKASGPPPGTEVIVLSDSD
;
A
#
# COMPACT_ATOMS: atom_id res chain seq x y z
N MET A 1 -42.45 -11.02 -54.69
CA MET A 1 -42.47 -9.55 -54.53
C MET A 1 -42.55 -9.25 -53.04
N GLU A 2 -41.46 -9.43 -52.31
CA GLU A 2 -40.45 -8.40 -52.02
C GLU A 2 -41.07 -7.10 -51.47
N LYS A 3 -40.98 -6.92 -50.15
CA LYS A 3 -40.28 -5.79 -49.51
C LYS A 3 -40.37 -5.86 -47.99
N TRP A 4 -39.35 -5.25 -47.37
CA TRP A 4 -39.16 -4.85 -45.97
C TRP A 4 -38.35 -5.79 -45.07
N GLY A 5 -37.05 -5.51 -45.01
CA GLY A 5 -36.09 -6.07 -44.06
C GLY A 5 -34.77 -5.32 -44.04
N ARG A 6 -34.79 -4.01 -43.74
CA ARG A 6 -33.57 -3.24 -43.41
C ARG A 6 -33.88 -2.29 -42.25
N SER A 7 -33.69 -2.73 -41.00
CA SER A 7 -33.53 -1.83 -39.85
C SER A 7 -33.09 -2.56 -38.58
N THR A 8 -31.84 -3.03 -38.51
CA THR A 8 -31.24 -3.44 -37.22
C THR A 8 -29.76 -3.07 -37.04
N ASN A 9 -29.08 -2.52 -38.05
CA ASN A 9 -27.61 -2.38 -38.00
C ASN A 9 -27.06 -1.02 -37.50
N ARG A 10 -27.87 -0.13 -36.91
CA ARG A 10 -27.39 1.16 -36.37
C ARG A 10 -27.14 1.21 -34.87
N ARG A 11 -27.73 0.31 -34.07
CA ARG A 11 -27.54 0.33 -32.59
C ARG A 11 -26.21 -0.27 -32.15
N ALA A 12 -25.64 -1.23 -32.89
CA ALA A 12 -24.39 -1.89 -32.53
C ALA A 12 -23.14 -1.01 -32.71
N GLN A 13 -23.14 -0.11 -33.72
CA GLN A 13 -22.00 0.81 -33.93
C GLN A 13 -21.90 1.91 -32.86
N THR A 14 -23.02 2.37 -32.32
CA THR A 14 -23.01 3.42 -31.27
C THR A 14 -22.42 2.93 -29.95
N HIS A 15 -22.63 1.67 -29.56
CA HIS A 15 -22.09 1.14 -28.30
C HIS A 15 -20.58 0.89 -28.32
N GLN A 16 -20.01 0.48 -29.45
CA GLN A 16 -18.55 0.37 -29.58
C GLN A 16 -17.87 1.74 -29.55
N SER A 17 -18.48 2.76 -30.16
CA SER A 17 -17.88 4.09 -30.21
C SER A 17 -17.87 4.82 -28.87
N THR A 18 -18.86 4.57 -27.99
CA THR A 18 -18.87 5.12 -26.63
C THR A 18 -17.89 4.40 -25.69
N GLN A 19 -17.65 3.10 -25.89
CA GLN A 19 -16.72 2.33 -25.05
C GLN A 19 -15.25 2.69 -25.31
N ILE A 20 -14.92 3.11 -26.54
CA ILE A 20 -13.59 3.60 -26.91
C ILE A 20 -13.31 4.98 -26.29
N LEU A 21 -14.33 5.84 -26.19
CA LEU A 21 -14.17 7.17 -25.59
C LEU A 21 -13.92 7.11 -24.07
N ASP A 22 -14.52 6.13 -23.39
CA ASP A 22 -14.38 5.95 -21.94
C ASP A 22 -12.99 5.39 -21.54
N GLN A 23 -12.41 4.49 -22.36
CA GLN A 23 -11.05 3.99 -22.14
C GLN A 23 -9.98 5.05 -22.46
N SER A 24 -10.24 5.94 -23.42
CA SER A 24 -9.36 7.09 -23.70
C SER A 24 -9.34 8.11 -22.55
N GLN A 25 -10.45 8.27 -21.83
CA GLN A 25 -10.52 9.19 -20.68
C GLN A 25 -9.78 8.63 -19.45
N ALA A 26 -9.76 7.31 -19.27
CA ALA A 26 -8.95 6.66 -18.24
C ALA A 26 -7.43 6.89 -18.46
N ALA A 27 -6.96 6.86 -19.71
CA ALA A 27 -5.56 7.14 -20.04
C ALA A 27 -5.15 8.60 -19.70
N THR A 28 -6.06 9.57 -19.91
CA THR A 28 -5.81 10.97 -19.52
C THR A 28 -5.80 11.21 -18.01
N ALA A 29 -6.55 10.41 -17.24
CA ALA A 29 -6.55 10.50 -15.77
C ALA A 29 -5.19 10.06 -15.18
N THR A 30 -4.56 9.03 -15.74
CA THR A 30 -3.21 8.58 -15.37
C THR A 30 -2.15 9.65 -15.66
N GLN A 31 -2.33 10.42 -16.74
CA GLN A 31 -1.42 11.49 -17.16
C GLN A 31 -1.34 12.66 -16.14
N THR A 32 -2.46 12.97 -15.48
CA THR A 32 -2.53 14.08 -14.52
C THR A 32 -1.92 13.71 -13.17
N SER A 33 -2.08 12.46 -12.74
CA SER A 33 -1.53 11.97 -11.46
C SER A 33 0.00 11.91 -11.46
N PHE A 34 0.61 11.53 -12.59
CA PHE A 34 2.07 11.40 -12.67
C PHE A 34 2.79 12.76 -12.70
N HIS A 35 2.18 13.79 -13.30
CA HIS A 35 2.76 15.13 -13.36
C HIS A 35 2.91 15.77 -11.98
N GLN A 36 2.12 15.33 -11.00
CA GLN A 36 2.20 15.80 -9.61
C GLN A 36 3.35 15.14 -8.83
N GLN A 37 3.82 13.97 -9.27
CA GLN A 37 4.85 13.18 -8.59
C GLN A 37 6.26 13.43 -9.14
N LEU A 38 6.36 13.92 -10.39
CA LEU A 38 7.62 14.34 -11.02
C LEU A 38 8.06 15.76 -10.67
N LYS A 39 7.37 16.46 -9.76
CA LYS A 39 7.75 17.81 -9.36
C LYS A 39 9.12 17.75 -8.69
N LEU A 40 10.15 18.07 -9.45
CA LEU A 40 11.54 18.05 -9.02
C LEU A 40 11.68 19.03 -7.85
N GLU A 41 11.86 18.50 -6.65
CA GLU A 41 12.21 19.29 -5.49
C GLU A 41 13.51 20.03 -5.82
N PRO A 42 13.56 21.37 -5.69
CA PRO A 42 14.77 22.13 -5.96
C PRO A 42 15.85 21.61 -5.02
N VAL A 43 16.87 20.95 -5.58
CA VAL A 43 17.97 20.43 -4.80
C VAL A 43 18.72 21.64 -4.23
N SER A 44 18.41 21.95 -2.97
CA SER A 44 19.03 23.02 -2.21
C SER A 44 20.54 22.79 -2.22
N ASP A 45 21.28 23.68 -2.86
CA ASP A 45 22.74 23.73 -2.79
C ASP A 45 23.11 24.13 -1.36
N GLY A 46 23.02 23.18 -0.44
CA GLY A 46 23.53 23.32 0.91
C GLY A 46 25.04 23.47 0.80
N GLU A 47 25.53 24.67 1.09
CA GLU A 47 26.93 24.96 1.33
C GLU A 47 27.36 24.13 2.55
N ASP A 48 27.95 22.96 2.28
CA ASP A 48 28.57 22.08 3.26
C ASP A 48 29.83 22.76 3.79
N GLU A 49 29.65 23.61 4.80
CA GLU A 49 30.74 24.16 5.59
C GLU A 49 31.24 23.12 6.60
N GLY A 50 32.43 22.57 6.31
CA GLY A 50 33.39 22.23 7.33
C GLY A 50 33.51 20.76 7.70
N GLN A 51 34.28 20.02 6.91
CA GLN A 51 34.97 18.85 7.45
C GLN A 51 36.46 18.88 7.09
N ALA A 52 37.27 18.87 8.15
CA ALA A 52 38.69 19.17 8.16
C ALA A 52 39.57 18.07 7.57
N ASP A 53 40.54 18.51 6.77
CA ASP A 53 41.89 17.98 6.53
C ASP A 53 42.14 16.49 6.75
N VAL A 54 41.96 15.72 5.67
CA VAL A 54 42.83 14.57 5.38
C VAL A 54 43.50 14.85 4.04
N ALA A 55 44.79 15.21 4.09
CA ALA A 55 45.61 15.55 2.94
C ALA A 55 45.86 14.32 2.06
N GLU A 56 45.03 14.14 1.04
CA GLU A 56 45.26 13.22 -0.08
C GLU A 56 45.78 14.01 -1.31
N PRO A 57 46.85 13.56 -1.98
CA PRO A 57 47.57 14.41 -2.94
C PRO A 57 46.78 14.65 -4.24
N ALA A 58 46.36 15.90 -4.34
CA ALA A 58 45.83 16.66 -5.44
C ALA A 58 46.44 16.39 -6.83
N ALA A 59 45.62 15.82 -7.70
CA ALA A 59 45.44 16.31 -9.07
C ALA A 59 43.95 16.21 -9.47
N SER A 60 43.04 16.65 -8.59
CA SER A 60 41.64 16.84 -8.98
C SER A 60 41.56 18.03 -9.94
N ARG A 61 41.65 17.72 -11.24
CA ARG A 61 41.25 18.66 -12.29
C ARG A 61 39.88 19.19 -11.89
N ARG A 62 39.78 20.49 -11.62
CA ARG A 62 38.51 21.19 -11.40
C ARG A 62 37.63 20.86 -12.59
N ARG A 63 36.73 19.86 -12.44
CA ARG A 63 35.85 19.46 -13.52
C ARG A 63 34.92 20.64 -13.75
N GLY A 64 35.04 21.25 -14.92
CA GLY A 64 34.15 22.33 -15.32
C GLY A 64 32.71 21.84 -15.41
N LYS A 65 31.80 22.78 -15.64
CA LYS A 65 30.41 22.51 -16.00
C LYS A 65 30.37 21.47 -17.13
N LEU A 66 29.50 20.45 -17.01
CA LEU A 66 29.29 19.46 -18.07
C LEU A 66 28.74 20.15 -19.32
N SER A 67 29.27 19.79 -20.49
CA SER A 67 28.73 20.21 -21.78
C SER A 67 27.36 19.58 -22.05
N LYS A 68 26.58 20.17 -22.96
CA LYS A 68 25.24 19.65 -23.29
C LYS A 68 25.34 18.25 -23.92
N GLU A 69 26.39 18.02 -24.70
CA GLU A 69 26.70 16.75 -25.33
C GLU A 69 27.06 15.67 -24.30
N GLU A 70 27.87 16.00 -23.29
CA GLU A 70 28.18 15.09 -22.18
C GLU A 70 26.91 14.76 -21.37
N ILE A 71 26.07 15.75 -21.07
CA ILE A 71 24.81 15.54 -20.35
C ILE A 71 23.91 14.59 -21.15
N GLY A 72 23.70 14.84 -22.44
CA GLY A 72 22.92 13.95 -23.31
C GLY A 72 23.51 12.54 -23.39
N GLY A 73 24.83 12.41 -23.46
CA GLY A 73 25.52 11.12 -23.43
C GLY A 73 25.26 10.34 -22.13
N ILE A 74 25.31 11.01 -20.98
CA ILE A 74 25.05 10.39 -19.67
C ILE A 74 23.57 9.97 -19.54
N ILE A 75 22.62 10.81 -19.95
CA ILE A 75 21.18 10.50 -19.91
C ILE A 75 20.90 9.25 -20.77
N ASN A 76 21.38 9.23 -22.01
CA ASN A 76 21.17 8.09 -22.92
C ASN A 76 21.82 6.80 -22.38
N ALA A 77 23.02 6.89 -21.80
CA ALA A 77 23.67 5.75 -21.17
C ALA A 77 22.86 5.21 -19.97
N MET A 78 22.29 6.10 -19.14
CA MET A 78 21.44 5.71 -18.03
C MET A 78 20.12 5.06 -18.49
N ILE A 79 19.48 5.58 -19.55
CA ILE A 79 18.27 4.95 -20.12
C ILE A 79 18.59 3.55 -20.65
N ALA A 80 19.72 3.38 -21.33
CA ALA A 80 20.18 2.06 -21.80
C ALA A 80 20.40 1.10 -20.63
N GLU A 81 21.10 1.52 -19.57
CA GLU A 81 21.31 0.71 -18.36
C GLU A 81 19.99 0.28 -17.70
N LEU A 82 19.03 1.20 -17.57
CA LEU A 82 17.70 0.91 -17.03
C LEU A 82 16.92 -0.08 -17.91
N THR A 83 17.02 0.08 -19.23
CA THR A 83 16.41 -0.82 -20.22
C THR A 83 16.99 -2.23 -20.12
N ASP A 84 18.32 -2.36 -20.04
CA ASP A 84 19.00 -3.65 -19.88
C ASP A 84 18.60 -4.32 -18.56
N ASN A 85 18.56 -3.55 -17.47
CA ASN A 85 18.13 -4.04 -16.15
C ASN A 85 16.67 -4.53 -16.17
N TRP A 86 15.78 -3.84 -16.89
CA TRP A 86 14.39 -4.28 -17.07
C TRP A 86 14.33 -5.63 -17.80
N HIS A 87 15.09 -5.80 -18.89
CA HIS A 87 15.16 -7.06 -19.64
C HIS A 87 15.73 -8.21 -18.81
N GLN A 88 16.67 -7.94 -17.90
CA GLN A 88 17.27 -8.96 -17.05
C GLN A 88 16.38 -9.39 -15.88
N LYS A 89 15.49 -8.52 -15.38
CA LYS A 89 14.72 -8.79 -14.16
C LYS A 89 13.24 -8.95 -14.41
N GLU A 90 12.63 -7.91 -14.95
CA GLU A 90 11.17 -7.82 -15.08
C GLU A 90 10.65 -8.69 -16.22
N LEU A 91 11.39 -8.76 -17.34
CA LEU A 91 10.99 -9.56 -18.48
C LEU A 91 10.91 -11.06 -18.13
N LEU A 92 11.85 -11.58 -17.33
CA LEU A 92 11.84 -12.98 -16.87
C LEU A 92 10.57 -13.32 -16.07
N ILE A 93 10.04 -12.36 -15.30
CA ILE A 93 8.81 -12.53 -14.53
C ILE A 93 7.58 -12.54 -15.45
N LEU A 94 7.59 -11.75 -16.52
CA LEU A 94 6.46 -11.61 -17.44
C LEU A 94 6.34 -12.76 -18.44
N ILE A 95 7.48 -13.32 -18.87
CA ILE A 95 7.58 -14.39 -19.88
C ILE A 95 6.63 -15.58 -19.60
N PRO A 96 6.56 -16.16 -18.38
CA PRO A 96 5.63 -17.26 -18.07
C PRO A 96 4.15 -16.91 -18.27
N THR A 97 3.78 -15.63 -18.11
CA THR A 97 2.39 -15.16 -18.24
C THR A 97 2.00 -14.82 -19.69
N ALA A 98 2.97 -14.72 -20.60
CA ALA A 98 2.77 -14.24 -21.97
C ALA A 98 1.68 -15.01 -22.73
N ARG A 99 1.73 -16.34 -22.66
CA ARG A 99 0.78 -17.22 -23.35
C ARG A 99 -0.64 -17.06 -22.81
N ALA A 100 -0.80 -16.96 -21.49
CA ALA A 100 -2.09 -16.77 -20.85
C ALA A 100 -2.71 -15.42 -21.25
N LEU A 101 -1.93 -14.34 -21.22
CA LEU A 101 -2.36 -13.01 -21.65
C LEU A 101 -2.79 -13.00 -23.13
N TRP A 102 -2.01 -13.64 -23.99
CA TRP A 102 -2.34 -13.74 -25.42
C TRP A 102 -3.65 -14.50 -25.66
N LEU A 103 -3.82 -15.69 -25.06
CA LEU A 103 -5.01 -16.52 -25.20
C LEU A 103 -6.27 -15.83 -24.63
N ALA A 104 -6.13 -15.13 -23.51
CA ALA A 104 -7.22 -14.36 -22.90
C ALA A 104 -7.67 -13.21 -23.81
N ALA A 105 -6.75 -12.52 -24.47
CA ALA A 105 -7.07 -11.46 -25.43
C ALA A 105 -7.71 -12.01 -26.71
N GLU A 106 -7.20 -13.15 -27.22
CA GLU A 106 -7.69 -13.81 -28.43
C GLU A 106 -9.09 -14.39 -28.24
N SER A 107 -9.34 -15.10 -27.13
CA SER A 107 -10.67 -15.67 -26.81
C SER A 107 -11.76 -14.59 -26.67
N LYS A 108 -11.38 -13.37 -26.29
CA LYS A 108 -12.26 -12.21 -26.23
C LYS A 108 -12.39 -11.45 -27.56
N GLY A 109 -11.61 -11.81 -28.59
CA GLY A 109 -11.55 -11.11 -29.88
C GLY A 109 -11.03 -9.67 -29.78
N ARG A 110 -10.26 -9.35 -28.72
CA ARG A 110 -9.78 -7.98 -28.44
C ARG A 110 -8.28 -7.80 -28.66
N ARG A 111 -7.57 -8.83 -29.12
CA ARG A 111 -6.11 -8.80 -29.27
C ARG A 111 -5.61 -7.64 -30.14
N GLN A 112 -6.20 -7.43 -31.32
CA GLN A 112 -5.79 -6.33 -32.20
C GLN A 112 -6.08 -4.96 -31.57
N GLN A 113 -7.25 -4.81 -30.93
CA GLN A 113 -7.60 -3.58 -30.23
C GLN A 113 -6.61 -3.25 -29.10
N LEU A 114 -6.20 -4.26 -28.32
CA LEU A 114 -5.19 -4.10 -27.28
C LEU A 114 -3.82 -3.76 -27.87
N ALA A 115 -3.42 -4.39 -28.97
CA ALA A 115 -2.20 -4.03 -29.67
C ALA A 115 -2.23 -2.56 -30.11
N ASP A 116 -3.31 -2.10 -30.75
CA ASP A 116 -3.42 -0.71 -31.20
C ASP A 116 -3.41 0.28 -30.03
N ALA A 117 -4.11 -0.04 -28.94
CA ALA A 117 -4.12 0.77 -27.72
C ALA A 117 -2.71 0.89 -27.11
N LYS A 118 -2.00 -0.25 -26.96
CA LYS A 118 -0.62 -0.25 -26.46
C LYS A 118 0.34 0.50 -27.37
N GLY A 119 0.08 0.53 -28.68
CA GLY A 119 0.83 1.36 -29.63
C GLY A 119 0.73 2.85 -29.32
N VAL A 120 -0.45 3.33 -28.91
CA VAL A 120 -0.65 4.72 -28.47
C VAL A 120 0.07 4.97 -27.15
N ASP A 121 -0.05 4.06 -26.18
CA ASP A 121 0.60 4.18 -24.87
C ASP A 121 2.13 4.25 -24.97
N ILE A 122 2.74 3.47 -25.88
CA ILE A 122 4.18 3.56 -26.17
C ILE A 122 4.58 4.97 -26.60
N GLN A 123 3.79 5.61 -27.47
CA GLN A 123 4.10 6.96 -27.92
C GLN A 123 3.99 7.96 -26.77
N VAL A 124 2.96 7.83 -25.93
CA VAL A 124 2.79 8.68 -24.74
C VAL A 124 3.99 8.53 -23.80
N HIS A 125 4.44 7.31 -23.53
CA HIS A 125 5.59 7.07 -22.66
C HIS A 125 6.90 7.60 -23.25
N ARG A 126 7.10 7.49 -24.57
CA ARG A 126 8.26 8.11 -25.25
C ARG A 126 8.24 9.63 -25.12
N ASP A 127 7.11 10.26 -25.43
CA ASP A 127 6.98 11.73 -25.34
C ASP A 127 7.23 12.23 -23.91
N MET A 128 6.82 11.46 -22.88
CA MET A 128 7.09 11.78 -21.48
C MET A 128 8.56 11.59 -21.11
N LEU A 129 9.21 10.53 -21.61
CA LEU A 129 10.63 10.27 -21.37
C LEU A 129 11.49 11.34 -22.04
N ASP A 130 11.17 11.73 -23.27
CA ASP A 130 11.84 12.81 -24.00
C ASP A 130 11.71 14.13 -23.24
N ARG A 131 10.50 14.49 -22.79
CA ARG A 131 10.26 15.71 -22.02
C ARG A 131 11.04 15.73 -20.70
N ALA A 132 11.06 14.62 -19.97
CA ALA A 132 11.83 14.51 -18.73
C ALA A 132 13.34 14.59 -18.99
N GLY A 133 13.81 13.98 -20.08
CA GLY A 133 15.19 14.07 -20.54
C GLY A 133 15.60 15.51 -20.88
N ASP A 134 14.74 16.25 -21.61
CA ASP A 134 14.94 17.66 -21.94
C ASP A 134 15.01 18.53 -20.68
N GLU A 135 14.10 18.32 -19.72
CA GLU A 135 14.09 19.06 -18.44
C GLU A 135 15.38 18.83 -17.63
N ILE A 136 15.85 17.57 -17.58
CA ILE A 136 17.13 17.24 -16.95
C ILE A 136 18.28 17.89 -17.74
N SER A 137 18.24 17.88 -19.08
CA SER A 137 19.30 18.42 -19.94
C SER A 137 19.46 19.94 -19.81
N ASP A 138 18.36 20.66 -19.64
CA ASP A 138 18.35 22.13 -19.50
C ASP A 138 18.86 22.61 -18.14
N THR A 139 18.91 21.72 -17.14
CA THR A 139 19.47 22.01 -15.82
C THR A 139 21.00 22.11 -15.89
N LYS A 140 21.61 23.01 -15.08
CA LYS A 140 23.07 23.16 -15.04
C LYS A 140 23.70 22.08 -14.16
N TRP A 141 24.55 21.24 -14.75
CA TRP A 141 25.24 20.17 -14.03
C TRP A 141 26.75 20.41 -13.92
N TYR A 142 27.29 20.18 -12.72
CA TYR A 142 28.73 20.27 -12.43
C TYR A 142 29.32 18.90 -12.02
N SER A 143 28.48 17.88 -11.83
CA SER A 143 28.89 16.54 -11.40
C SER A 143 28.08 15.48 -12.13
N GLU A 144 28.79 14.59 -12.82
CA GLU A 144 28.19 13.42 -13.49
C GLU A 144 27.41 12.55 -12.50
N ASN A 145 27.91 12.38 -11.27
CA ASN A 145 27.24 11.51 -10.29
C ASN A 145 25.88 12.07 -9.83
N ARG A 146 25.79 13.41 -9.67
CA ARG A 146 24.52 14.09 -9.35
C ARG A 146 23.52 13.95 -10.50
N LEU A 147 24.00 14.10 -11.74
CA LEU A 147 23.19 13.88 -12.94
C LEU A 147 22.70 12.42 -13.05
N ARG A 148 23.57 11.42 -12.86
CA ARG A 148 23.17 10.00 -12.85
C ARG A 148 22.14 9.70 -11.77
N THR A 149 22.27 10.31 -10.60
CA THR A 149 21.31 10.17 -9.51
C THR A 149 19.95 10.76 -9.90
N GLN A 150 19.95 11.93 -10.55
CA GLN A 150 18.73 12.51 -11.10
C GLN A 150 18.09 11.63 -12.18
N CYS A 151 18.90 11.02 -13.06
CA CYS A 151 18.42 10.11 -14.10
C CYS A 151 17.73 8.86 -13.53
N LYS A 152 17.98 8.47 -12.27
CA LYS A 152 17.23 7.38 -11.62
C LYS A 152 15.73 7.68 -11.50
N SER A 153 15.33 8.95 -11.50
CA SER A 153 13.91 9.31 -11.55
C SER A 153 13.21 8.87 -12.86
N LEU A 154 13.96 8.59 -13.93
CA LEU A 154 13.44 8.07 -15.20
C LEU A 154 13.11 6.57 -15.15
N GLU A 155 13.56 5.83 -14.14
CA GLU A 155 13.38 4.37 -14.02
C GLU A 155 11.92 3.95 -14.17
N ALA A 156 10.99 4.63 -13.51
CA ALA A 156 9.57 4.31 -13.62
C ALA A 156 9.02 4.51 -15.05
N LEU A 157 9.49 5.55 -15.77
CA LEU A 157 9.07 5.80 -17.15
C LEU A 157 9.65 4.76 -18.11
N VAL A 158 10.93 4.42 -17.97
CA VAL A 158 11.58 3.37 -18.77
C VAL A 158 10.89 2.02 -18.53
N ASN A 159 10.64 1.64 -17.27
CA ASN A 159 9.96 0.39 -16.95
C ASN A 159 8.55 0.30 -17.56
N ASN A 160 7.78 1.40 -17.53
CA ASN A 160 6.47 1.46 -18.16
C ASN A 160 6.54 1.38 -19.69
N LEU A 161 7.51 2.07 -20.30
CA LEU A 161 7.74 2.05 -21.74
C LEU A 161 8.10 0.64 -22.23
N GLU A 162 9.03 -0.03 -21.56
CA GLU A 162 9.49 -1.38 -21.93
C GLU A 162 8.39 -2.42 -21.72
N LYS A 163 7.66 -2.36 -20.59
CA LYS A 163 6.50 -3.23 -20.36
C LYS A 163 5.44 -3.07 -21.44
N THR A 164 5.08 -1.83 -21.78
CA THR A 164 4.06 -1.56 -22.81
C THR A 164 4.54 -1.98 -24.20
N SER A 165 5.83 -1.79 -24.50
CA SER A 165 6.46 -2.25 -25.75
C SER A 165 6.44 -3.77 -25.88
N TRP A 166 6.72 -4.48 -24.79
CA TRP A 166 6.62 -5.93 -24.73
C TRP A 166 5.17 -6.43 -24.92
N GLU A 167 4.19 -5.84 -24.22
CA GLU A 167 2.76 -6.19 -24.38
C GLU A 167 2.27 -5.94 -25.82
N HIS A 168 2.66 -4.81 -26.42
CA HIS A 168 2.36 -4.50 -27.82
C HIS A 168 2.95 -5.56 -28.76
N ALA A 169 4.21 -5.93 -28.57
CA ALA A 169 4.87 -6.97 -29.36
C ALA A 169 4.16 -8.32 -29.19
N LEU A 170 3.80 -8.68 -27.96
CA LEU A 170 3.05 -9.90 -27.62
C LEU A 170 1.72 -9.96 -28.38
N TYR A 171 0.90 -8.91 -28.31
CA TYR A 171 -0.41 -8.91 -28.95
C TYR A 171 -0.34 -8.85 -30.48
N ARG A 172 0.73 -8.33 -31.06
CA ARG A 172 0.94 -8.36 -32.52
C ARG A 172 1.33 -9.73 -33.09
N GLN A 173 1.75 -10.69 -32.27
CA GLN A 173 2.16 -12.02 -32.76
C GLN A 173 0.98 -12.74 -33.43
N SER A 174 1.20 -13.32 -34.62
CA SER A 174 0.16 -14.02 -35.38
C SER A 174 -0.34 -15.30 -34.70
N SER A 175 0.45 -15.87 -33.80
CA SER A 175 0.17 -17.09 -33.06
C SER A 175 0.51 -16.90 -31.57
N ALA A 176 -0.09 -17.74 -30.73
CA ALA A 176 0.25 -17.76 -29.31
C ALA A 176 1.75 -18.03 -29.10
N PRO A 177 2.38 -17.40 -28.10
CA PRO A 177 3.72 -17.79 -27.67
C PRO A 177 3.78 -19.28 -27.36
N SER A 178 4.89 -19.93 -27.74
CA SER A 178 5.15 -21.32 -27.39
C SER A 178 5.04 -21.51 -25.87
N GLU A 179 4.50 -22.66 -25.47
CA GLU A 179 4.52 -23.06 -24.09
C GLU A 179 5.97 -23.28 -23.68
N ILE A 180 6.42 -22.48 -22.71
CA ILE A 180 7.79 -22.58 -22.20
C ILE A 180 7.82 -23.85 -21.39
N ASP A 181 8.72 -24.75 -21.76
CA ASP A 181 8.94 -25.96 -21.00
C ASP A 181 9.36 -25.56 -19.57
N PRO A 182 8.56 -25.91 -18.54
CA PRO A 182 8.86 -25.55 -17.17
C PRO A 182 10.26 -26.00 -16.72
N SER A 183 10.80 -27.08 -17.32
CA SER A 183 12.14 -27.56 -17.02
C SER A 183 13.25 -26.56 -17.35
N LEU A 184 13.03 -25.61 -18.26
CA LEU A 184 14.00 -24.55 -18.58
C LEU A 184 14.03 -23.42 -17.54
N LEU A 185 13.03 -23.34 -16.66
CA LEU A 185 12.97 -22.32 -15.59
C LEU A 185 13.57 -22.84 -14.27
N GLU A 186 13.70 -24.16 -14.09
CA GLU A 186 14.23 -24.76 -12.86
C GLU A 186 15.75 -24.58 -12.73
N ASP A 187 16.49 -24.45 -13.83
CA ASP A 187 17.95 -24.30 -13.80
C ASP A 187 18.42 -22.87 -13.44
N GLU A 188 17.57 -21.84 -13.57
CA GLU A 188 17.94 -20.46 -13.24
C GLU A 188 17.73 -20.11 -11.76
N GLU A 189 16.85 -20.84 -11.06
CA GLU A 189 16.66 -20.70 -9.61
C GLU A 189 17.94 -21.09 -8.83
N ALA A 190 18.80 -21.94 -9.43
CA ALA A 190 20.09 -22.34 -8.88
C ALA A 190 21.19 -21.26 -8.98
N LEU A 191 20.99 -20.21 -9.81
CA LEU A 191 21.94 -19.10 -9.99
C LEU A 191 21.55 -17.83 -9.22
N MET A 192 20.36 -17.79 -8.63
CA MET A 192 20.09 -16.79 -7.59
C MET A 192 21.04 -17.07 -6.43
N PRO A 193 21.85 -16.09 -5.97
CA PRO A 193 22.77 -16.30 -4.86
C PRO A 193 21.92 -16.73 -3.67
N VAL A 194 22.01 -18.02 -3.33
CA VAL A 194 21.50 -18.56 -2.08
C VAL A 194 22.06 -17.63 -1.01
N CYS A 195 21.20 -16.83 -0.39
CA CYS A 195 21.50 -16.21 0.88
C CYS A 195 21.79 -17.37 1.82
N GLN A 196 23.06 -17.77 1.91
CA GLN A 196 23.52 -18.75 2.87
C GLN A 196 23.10 -18.22 4.23
N GLU A 197 22.06 -18.85 4.79
CA GLU A 197 21.72 -18.70 6.18
C GLU A 197 23.02 -18.93 6.96
N PRO A 198 23.49 -17.96 7.77
CA PRO A 198 24.63 -18.20 8.62
C PRO A 198 24.25 -19.36 9.53
N GLU A 199 24.96 -20.47 9.41
CA GLU A 199 24.82 -21.64 10.28
C GLU A 199 25.03 -21.18 11.73
N PHE A 200 23.94 -20.89 12.42
CA PHE A 200 23.95 -20.67 13.85
C PHE A 200 24.20 -22.02 14.50
N GLY A 201 25.41 -22.15 15.04
CA GLY A 201 25.89 -23.34 15.73
C GLY A 201 24.86 -23.91 16.69
N SER A 202 24.52 -25.17 16.44
CA SER A 202 23.78 -26.05 17.33
C SER A 202 24.50 -26.14 18.67
N LEU A 203 23.94 -25.51 19.70
CA LEU A 203 24.31 -25.74 21.10
C LEU A 203 23.16 -26.43 21.81
N GLY A 204 23.39 -27.70 22.12
CA GLY A 204 23.28 -28.20 23.49
C GLY A 204 21.87 -28.47 24.02
N ALA A 205 21.54 -29.76 24.01
CA ALA A 205 20.60 -30.43 24.90
C ALA A 205 20.49 -29.84 26.32
N ALA A 206 19.27 -29.74 26.85
CA ALA A 206 18.80 -30.63 27.92
C ALA A 206 17.37 -30.31 28.35
N GLU A 207 16.68 -31.40 28.72
CA GLU A 207 15.91 -31.53 29.97
C GLU A 207 14.42 -31.85 29.81
N THR A 208 14.21 -33.18 29.82
CA THR A 208 12.98 -33.93 29.98
C THR A 208 12.27 -33.56 31.29
N ILE A 209 11.02 -33.08 31.21
CA ILE A 209 10.13 -32.87 32.36
C ILE A 209 8.99 -33.91 32.29
N PRO A 210 8.68 -34.63 33.38
CA PRO A 210 7.74 -35.77 33.39
C PRO A 210 6.25 -35.34 33.48
N PRO A 211 5.30 -36.27 33.20
CA PRO A 211 3.88 -35.98 33.18
C PRO A 211 3.27 -36.07 34.59
N ALA A 212 2.57 -35.02 35.03
CA ALA A 212 1.79 -35.02 36.27
C ALA A 212 0.31 -35.33 35.99
N GLN A 213 -0.21 -36.23 36.80
CA GLN A 213 -1.51 -36.88 36.71
C GLN A 213 -2.64 -36.04 37.32
N ASN A 214 -3.85 -36.38 36.86
CA ASN A 214 -5.17 -35.94 37.30
C ASN A 214 -5.37 -35.95 38.82
N SER A 215 -6.18 -35.01 39.32
CA SER A 215 -7.07 -35.24 40.47
C SER A 215 -8.28 -34.29 40.41
N ALA A 216 -9.46 -34.90 40.39
CA ALA A 216 -10.74 -34.26 40.69
C ALA A 216 -10.85 -33.99 42.20
N THR A 217 -11.73 -33.08 42.62
CA THR A 217 -12.95 -33.35 43.45
C THR A 217 -13.41 -32.08 44.19
N THR A 218 -14.72 -31.82 44.12
CA THR A 218 -15.65 -31.25 45.14
C THR A 218 -15.97 -29.75 45.16
N PRO A 219 -17.28 -29.39 45.19
CA PRO A 219 -17.79 -28.03 45.41
C PRO A 219 -18.22 -27.77 46.87
N SER A 220 -18.30 -26.50 47.28
CA SER A 220 -19.09 -26.10 48.47
C SER A 220 -19.56 -24.64 48.38
N PRO A 221 -20.79 -24.31 48.81
CA PRO A 221 -21.43 -23.00 48.65
C PRO A 221 -21.23 -22.10 49.88
N THR A 222 -21.29 -20.77 49.68
CA THR A 222 -21.24 -19.79 50.78
C THR A 222 -22.40 -18.78 50.63
N PRO A 223 -23.13 -18.46 51.73
CA PRO A 223 -24.37 -17.67 51.71
C PRO A 223 -24.14 -16.14 51.72
N PRO A 224 -25.19 -15.34 51.41
CA PRO A 224 -25.11 -13.88 51.37
C PRO A 224 -25.41 -13.22 52.75
N PRO A 225 -24.81 -12.06 53.06
CA PRO A 225 -25.27 -11.20 54.15
C PRO A 225 -26.21 -10.06 53.70
N PRO A 226 -26.98 -9.48 54.64
CA PRO A 226 -28.21 -8.74 54.35
C PRO A 226 -28.09 -7.21 54.40
N ASN A 227 -29.05 -6.56 53.73
CA ASN A 227 -29.67 -5.26 54.03
C ASN A 227 -28.81 -4.10 54.55
N ARG A 228 -28.64 -3.06 53.72
CA ARG A 228 -28.45 -1.70 54.22
C ARG A 228 -29.16 -0.63 53.36
N VAL A 229 -30.31 -0.22 53.89
CA VAL A 229 -30.88 1.14 53.95
C VAL A 229 -30.88 1.97 52.65
N THR A 230 -32.06 1.96 52.05
CA THR A 230 -32.64 2.95 51.15
C THR A 230 -32.54 4.36 51.73
N LEU A 231 -31.86 5.27 51.02
CA LEU A 231 -32.09 6.71 51.15
C LEU A 231 -32.48 7.24 49.76
N GLU A 232 -33.78 7.46 49.58
CA GLU A 232 -34.34 8.17 48.43
C GLU A 232 -33.70 9.55 48.31
N ARG A 233 -32.90 9.76 47.26
CA ARG A 233 -32.66 11.08 46.69
C ARG A 233 -33.33 11.13 45.32
N ARG A 234 -34.42 11.91 45.28
CA ARG A 234 -35.13 12.39 44.07
C ARG A 234 -34.17 12.53 42.87
N PRO A 235 -34.45 11.86 41.74
CA PRO A 235 -33.89 12.28 40.47
C PRO A 235 -34.64 13.53 40.03
N THR A 236 -33.99 14.69 40.11
CA THR A 236 -34.36 15.83 39.29
C THR A 236 -34.29 15.39 37.85
N HIS A 237 -35.46 15.39 37.22
CA HIS A 237 -35.73 15.20 35.82
C HIS A 237 -34.93 16.22 34.99
N ASN A 238 -33.64 15.99 34.81
CA ASN A 238 -32.83 16.69 33.85
C ASN A 238 -33.28 16.22 32.48
N GLN A 239 -33.95 17.15 31.81
CA GLN A 239 -34.38 17.13 30.43
C GLN A 239 -33.54 16.19 29.61
N LEU A 240 -34.22 15.18 29.09
CA LEU A 240 -33.91 14.53 27.82
C LEU A 240 -33.88 15.65 26.76
N SER A 241 -32.78 16.41 26.74
CA SER A 241 -32.30 17.03 25.51
C SER A 241 -32.08 15.85 24.60
N ASP A 242 -33.11 15.57 23.80
CA ASP A 242 -33.01 15.22 22.39
C ASP A 242 -31.55 15.32 21.99
N ARG A 243 -30.81 14.22 22.20
CA ARG A 243 -29.40 14.10 21.84
C ARG A 243 -29.44 13.93 20.34
N SER A 244 -29.82 15.03 19.70
CA SER A 244 -29.71 15.36 18.31
C SER A 244 -28.53 14.58 17.80
N ALA A 245 -28.81 13.64 16.89
CA ALA A 245 -27.86 12.93 16.09
C ALA A 245 -26.61 13.79 15.98
N ARG A 246 -25.57 13.46 16.77
CA ARG A 246 -24.32 14.20 16.77
C ARG A 246 -23.71 13.88 15.42
N ARG A 247 -24.20 14.59 14.39
CA ARG A 247 -23.60 14.61 13.06
C ARG A 247 -22.14 14.87 13.36
N HIS A 248 -21.31 13.89 13.02
CA HIS A 248 -19.88 13.98 13.17
C HIS A 248 -19.45 15.11 12.24
N ASP A 249 -19.50 16.35 12.73
CA ASP A 249 -19.39 17.58 11.93
C ASP A 249 -17.94 17.87 11.53
N ASP A 250 -17.05 16.93 11.78
CA ASP A 250 -15.63 17.04 11.50
C ASP A 250 -15.23 16.12 10.35
N ARG A 251 -14.46 16.67 9.40
CA ARG A 251 -13.68 15.88 8.46
C ARG A 251 -12.85 14.87 9.27
N PRO A 252 -12.94 13.56 8.99
CA PRO A 252 -12.22 12.55 9.78
C PRO A 252 -10.70 12.80 9.80
N GLU A 253 -10.18 13.44 8.75
CA GLU A 253 -8.77 13.86 8.61
C GLU A 253 -8.28 14.79 9.72
N ASP A 254 -9.17 15.59 10.32
CA ASP A 254 -8.83 16.62 11.31
C ASP A 254 -9.22 16.21 12.73
N ALA A 255 -9.79 15.01 12.89
CA ALA A 255 -10.25 14.54 14.19
C ALA A 255 -9.08 14.31 15.16
N SER A 256 -9.19 14.92 16.33
CA SER A 256 -8.26 14.66 17.44
C SER A 256 -8.47 13.26 18.03
N PHE A 257 -7.47 12.72 18.74
CA PHE A 257 -7.61 11.43 19.44
C PHE A 257 -8.85 11.39 20.36
N ALA A 258 -9.14 12.50 21.06
CA ALA A 258 -10.30 12.61 21.94
C ALA A 258 -11.62 12.61 21.16
N THR A 259 -11.65 13.27 19.98
CA THR A 259 -12.79 13.27 19.08
C THR A 259 -13.09 11.84 18.60
N VAL A 260 -12.05 11.11 18.15
CA VAL A 260 -12.15 9.71 17.73
C VAL A 260 -12.68 8.83 18.87
N ALA A 261 -12.18 9.02 20.09
CA ALA A 261 -12.64 8.28 21.27
C ALA A 261 -14.14 8.51 21.58
N GLY A 262 -14.72 9.65 21.16
CA GLY A 262 -16.13 9.98 21.34
C GLY A 262 -17.10 9.35 20.31
N TRP A 263 -16.63 8.84 19.17
CA TRP A 263 -17.50 8.25 18.15
C TRP A 263 -18.18 6.96 18.62
N ARG A 264 -19.43 6.73 18.21
CA ARG A 264 -20.21 5.52 18.55
C ARG A 264 -20.05 4.49 17.45
N TRP A 265 -19.89 3.22 17.83
CA TRP A 265 -19.69 2.14 16.86
C TRP A 265 -20.91 1.92 15.97
N ASP A 266 -22.10 1.85 16.58
CA ASP A 266 -23.36 1.65 15.86
C ASP A 266 -23.52 2.68 14.73
N ASP A 267 -23.26 3.95 15.04
CA ASP A 267 -23.37 5.04 14.07
C ASP A 267 -22.36 4.88 12.91
N LEU A 268 -21.12 4.43 13.18
CA LEU A 268 -20.10 4.24 12.13
C LEU A 268 -20.43 3.06 11.20
N VAL A 269 -20.94 1.96 11.75
CA VAL A 269 -21.35 0.77 11.01
C VAL A 269 -22.60 1.07 10.19
N GLU A 270 -23.61 1.69 10.79
CA GLU A 270 -24.88 2.06 10.13
C GLU A 270 -24.66 2.97 8.90
N HIS A 271 -23.67 3.87 8.96
CA HIS A 271 -23.36 4.80 7.88
C HIS A 271 -22.24 4.33 6.94
N ASN A 272 -21.69 3.12 7.14
CA ASN A 272 -20.54 2.59 6.39
C ASN A 272 -19.36 3.59 6.33
N ASP A 273 -19.05 4.26 7.44
CA ASP A 273 -17.98 5.26 7.50
C ASP A 273 -16.61 4.62 7.72
N ARG A 274 -16.07 4.07 6.63
CA ARG A 274 -14.78 3.35 6.59
C ARG A 274 -13.62 4.12 7.25
N LYS A 275 -13.52 5.41 6.95
CA LYS A 275 -12.45 6.30 7.45
C LYS A 275 -12.51 6.43 8.97
N ARG A 276 -13.68 6.77 9.50
CA ARG A 276 -13.86 6.94 10.96
C ARG A 276 -13.76 5.60 11.69
N LEU A 277 -14.25 4.51 11.09
CA LEU A 277 -14.18 3.17 11.65
C LEU A 277 -12.73 2.71 11.85
N ILE A 278 -11.86 2.90 10.86
CA ILE A 278 -10.43 2.56 10.98
C ILE A 278 -9.73 3.39 12.06
N MET A 279 -9.97 4.70 12.09
CA MET A 279 -9.41 5.56 13.15
C MET A 279 -9.88 5.08 14.53
N LYS A 280 -11.15 4.65 14.66
CA LYS A 280 -11.70 4.13 15.90
C LYS A 280 -11.07 2.79 16.31
N LEU A 281 -10.77 1.90 15.35
CA LEU A 281 -10.04 0.65 15.61
C LEU A 281 -8.63 0.95 16.13
N ILE A 282 -7.87 1.79 15.43
CA ILE A 282 -6.49 2.16 15.82
C ILE A 282 -6.46 2.87 17.17
N GLN A 283 -7.48 3.67 17.50
CA GLN A 283 -7.63 4.30 18.80
C GLN A 283 -7.78 3.28 19.93
N LYS A 284 -8.48 2.16 19.69
CA LYS A 284 -8.66 1.08 20.68
C LYS A 284 -7.46 0.15 20.85
N MET A 285 -6.58 0.07 19.85
CA MET A 285 -5.36 -0.74 19.92
C MET A 285 -4.44 -0.29 21.06
N SER A 286 -3.61 -1.19 21.58
CA SER A 286 -2.56 -0.82 22.52
C SER A 286 -1.44 -0.01 21.83
N GLU A 287 -0.52 0.57 22.59
CA GLU A 287 0.64 1.25 21.99
C GLU A 287 1.53 0.29 21.21
N ASP A 288 1.78 -0.92 21.74
CA ASP A 288 2.57 -1.95 21.07
C ASP A 288 1.94 -2.39 19.76
N GLU A 289 0.61 -2.55 19.74
CA GLU A 289 -0.13 -2.90 18.52
C GLU A 289 -0.06 -1.79 17.47
N ARG A 290 -0.17 -0.53 17.89
CA ARG A 290 0.04 0.61 16.99
C ARG A 290 1.48 0.65 16.46
N ASP A 291 2.48 0.31 17.28
CA ASP A 291 3.87 0.21 16.85
C ASP A 291 4.08 -0.93 15.84
N VAL A 292 3.36 -2.05 15.97
CA VAL A 292 3.32 -3.10 14.93
C VAL A 292 2.80 -2.54 13.61
N VAL A 293 1.69 -1.78 13.62
CA VAL A 293 1.14 -1.14 12.42
C VAL A 293 2.15 -0.15 11.82
N ARG A 294 2.81 0.69 12.64
CA ARG A 294 3.87 1.60 12.17
C ARG A 294 5.03 0.86 11.53
N GLY A 295 5.46 -0.25 12.14
CA GLY A 295 6.53 -1.09 11.59
C GLY A 295 6.15 -1.69 10.24
N ARG A 296 4.89 -2.10 10.06
CA ARG A 296 4.39 -2.59 8.78
C ARG A 296 4.37 -1.51 7.70
N LEU A 297 4.03 -0.26 8.05
CA LEU A 297 4.07 0.87 7.10
C LEU A 297 5.48 1.20 6.58
N GLN A 298 6.56 0.71 7.22
CA GLN A 298 7.93 0.85 6.70
C GLN A 298 8.26 -0.13 5.58
N VAL A 299 7.45 -1.18 5.39
CA VAL A 299 7.59 -2.10 4.27
C VAL A 299 7.18 -1.38 2.99
N LYS A 300 7.85 -1.70 1.86
CA LYS A 300 7.49 -1.14 0.55
C LYS A 300 5.99 -1.38 0.28
N LYS A 301 5.28 -0.31 -0.12
CA LYS A 301 3.82 -0.31 -0.36
C LYS A 301 3.34 -1.52 -1.17
N HIS A 302 3.93 -1.78 -2.34
CA HIS A 302 3.52 -2.89 -3.21
C HIS A 302 3.59 -4.26 -2.51
N ARG A 303 4.62 -4.50 -1.68
CA ARG A 303 4.79 -5.76 -0.95
C ARG A 303 3.77 -5.89 0.17
N LEU A 304 3.52 -4.81 0.90
CA LEU A 304 2.51 -4.78 1.95
C LEU A 304 1.09 -5.00 1.40
N LEU A 305 0.78 -4.44 0.23
CA LEU A 305 -0.52 -4.64 -0.43
C LEU A 305 -0.66 -6.06 -1.00
N ALA A 306 0.42 -6.66 -1.52
CA ALA A 306 0.39 -8.05 -2.03
C ALA A 306 0.13 -9.09 -0.92
N GLU A 307 0.47 -8.80 0.33
CA GLU A 307 0.20 -9.71 1.44
C GLU A 307 -1.29 -9.81 1.82
N ILE A 308 -2.10 -8.80 1.48
CA ILE A 308 -3.54 -8.78 1.78
C ILE A 308 -4.27 -9.95 1.08
N PRO A 309 -4.19 -10.13 -0.25
CA PRO A 309 -4.82 -11.27 -0.92
C PRO A 309 -4.25 -12.62 -0.46
N ASP A 310 -2.93 -12.72 -0.25
CA ASP A 310 -2.30 -13.96 0.22
C ASP A 310 -2.83 -14.37 1.60
N CYS A 311 -2.90 -13.42 2.53
CA CYS A 311 -3.41 -13.63 3.87
C CYS A 311 -4.93 -13.91 3.86
N THR A 312 -5.69 -13.26 2.97
CA THR A 312 -7.12 -13.52 2.79
C THR A 312 -7.36 -14.96 2.31
N ASN A 313 -6.59 -15.43 1.34
CA ASN A 313 -6.65 -16.81 0.84
C ASN A 313 -6.26 -17.83 1.92
N MET A 314 -5.23 -17.53 2.72
CA MET A 314 -4.84 -18.35 3.87
C MET A 314 -5.99 -18.46 4.89
N MET A 315 -6.63 -17.34 5.24
CA MET A 315 -7.79 -17.33 6.15
C MET A 315 -8.97 -18.11 5.57
N LEU A 316 -9.23 -17.99 4.27
CA LEU A 316 -10.30 -18.69 3.57
C LEU A 316 -10.11 -20.22 3.60
N ARG A 317 -8.86 -20.68 3.48
CA ARG A 317 -8.50 -22.11 3.59
C ARG A 317 -8.48 -22.62 5.03
N GLY A 318 -8.61 -21.75 6.03
CA GLY A 318 -8.49 -22.10 7.45
C GLY A 318 -7.05 -22.49 7.84
N GLU A 319 -6.05 -22.00 7.08
CA GLU A 319 -4.65 -22.29 7.33
C GLU A 319 -4.08 -21.37 8.41
N SER A 320 -3.16 -21.89 9.22
CA SER A 320 -2.48 -21.13 10.27
C SER A 320 -1.14 -20.55 9.83
N ARG A 321 -0.68 -20.83 8.59
CA ARG A 321 0.63 -20.44 8.06
C ARG A 321 0.54 -19.96 6.62
N MET A 322 1.22 -18.86 6.33
CA MET A 322 1.37 -18.34 4.97
C MET A 322 2.70 -18.82 4.36
N PRO A 323 2.70 -19.37 3.14
CA PRO A 323 3.93 -19.86 2.50
C PRO A 323 5.00 -18.77 2.39
N GLY A 324 6.26 -19.10 2.72
CA GLY A 324 7.39 -18.17 2.60
C GLY A 324 7.44 -17.04 3.64
N VAL A 325 6.52 -17.01 4.62
CA VAL A 325 6.47 -15.96 5.65
C VAL A 325 6.87 -16.51 7.01
N LEU A 326 7.75 -15.77 7.68
CA LEU A 326 8.20 -16.12 9.03
C LEU A 326 7.03 -16.00 10.03
N PRO A 327 6.91 -16.93 11.01
CA PRO A 327 5.84 -16.88 12.02
C PRO A 327 5.74 -15.53 12.75
N ARG A 328 6.89 -14.89 13.02
CA ARG A 328 6.95 -13.58 13.68
C ARG A 328 6.32 -12.45 12.87
N ASP A 329 6.40 -12.53 11.55
CA ASP A 329 5.80 -11.53 10.67
C ASP A 329 4.35 -11.85 10.34
N GLN A 330 3.98 -13.13 10.38
CA GLN A 330 2.63 -13.57 10.10
C GLN A 330 1.59 -12.93 11.02
N GLU A 331 1.83 -12.85 12.32
CA GLU A 331 0.88 -12.17 13.25
C GLU A 331 0.65 -10.70 12.87
N LYS A 332 1.70 -10.02 12.39
CA LYS A 332 1.63 -8.63 11.97
C LYS A 332 0.85 -8.49 10.67
N ILE A 333 1.05 -9.42 9.73
CA ILE A 333 0.34 -9.47 8.45
C ILE A 333 -1.14 -9.78 8.69
N VAL A 334 -1.46 -10.78 9.52
CA VAL A 334 -2.84 -11.09 9.90
C VAL A 334 -3.54 -9.86 10.48
N LYS A 335 -2.87 -9.13 11.40
CA LYS A 335 -3.43 -7.92 12.00
C LYS A 335 -3.64 -6.79 10.98
N TRP A 336 -2.70 -6.62 10.05
CA TRP A 336 -2.83 -5.68 8.93
C TRP A 336 -4.01 -6.02 8.01
N THR A 337 -4.13 -7.30 7.63
CA THR A 337 -5.25 -7.82 6.82
C THR A 337 -6.58 -7.69 7.55
N GLN A 338 -6.63 -7.90 8.87
CA GLN A 338 -7.85 -7.68 9.66
C GLN A 338 -8.27 -6.21 9.71
N LEU A 339 -7.33 -5.26 9.76
CA LEU A 339 -7.65 -3.84 9.62
C LEU A 339 -8.23 -3.56 8.22
N PHE A 340 -7.63 -4.09 7.16
CA PHE A 340 -8.17 -3.93 5.81
C PHE A 340 -9.56 -4.57 5.65
N LEU A 341 -9.77 -5.78 6.20
CA LEU A 341 -11.09 -6.43 6.25
C LEU A 341 -12.10 -5.54 6.96
N SER A 342 -11.73 -4.95 8.09
CA SER A 342 -12.60 -4.02 8.82
C SER A 342 -12.95 -2.78 8.00
N TRP A 343 -12.00 -2.25 7.23
CA TRP A 343 -12.24 -1.17 6.28
C TRP A 343 -13.21 -1.58 5.17
N TRP A 344 -13.03 -2.78 4.61
CA TRP A 344 -13.86 -3.29 3.52
C TRP A 344 -15.28 -3.60 3.97
N THR A 345 -15.44 -4.32 5.08
CA THR A 345 -16.76 -4.77 5.60
C THR A 345 -17.48 -3.72 6.44
N CYS A 346 -16.79 -2.64 6.83
CA CYS A 346 -17.27 -1.68 7.83
C CYS A 346 -17.64 -2.32 9.18
N ASP A 347 -16.85 -3.30 9.64
CA ASP A 347 -17.08 -4.03 10.90
C ASP A 347 -15.80 -4.20 11.76
N ASP A 348 -15.91 -4.62 13.02
CA ASP A 348 -14.79 -4.84 13.95
C ASP A 348 -14.18 -6.24 13.75
N CYS A 349 -13.51 -6.45 12.60
CA CYS A 349 -12.88 -7.73 12.26
C CYS A 349 -11.67 -8.09 13.15
N LEU A 350 -11.24 -7.17 14.04
CA LEU A 350 -10.23 -7.47 15.06
C LEU A 350 -10.80 -8.30 16.22
N LYS A 351 -12.11 -8.18 16.48
CA LYS A 351 -12.79 -8.96 17.54
C LYS A 351 -13.52 -10.18 17.02
N GLN A 352 -14.08 -10.07 15.83
CA GLN A 352 -14.86 -11.13 15.22
C GLN A 352 -14.19 -11.54 13.92
N PRO A 353 -13.79 -12.80 13.75
CA PRO A 353 -13.24 -13.24 12.48
C PRO A 353 -14.28 -13.05 11.37
N PRO A 354 -13.87 -12.63 10.17
CA PRO A 354 -14.79 -12.50 9.04
C PRO A 354 -15.41 -13.85 8.68
N SER A 355 -16.66 -13.83 8.21
CA SER A 355 -17.30 -15.03 7.68
C SER A 355 -16.61 -15.51 6.40
N ALA A 356 -16.71 -16.80 6.10
CA ALA A 356 -16.18 -17.37 4.86
C ALA A 356 -16.79 -16.73 3.60
N SER A 357 -18.04 -16.25 3.67
CA SER A 357 -18.68 -15.52 2.58
C SER A 357 -17.99 -14.17 2.34
N GLN A 358 -17.71 -13.41 3.39
CA GLN A 358 -17.00 -12.13 3.30
C GLN A 358 -15.58 -12.30 2.77
N LEU A 359 -14.87 -13.35 3.20
CA LEU A 359 -13.52 -13.67 2.69
C LEU A 359 -13.53 -14.02 1.20
N ASN A 360 -14.52 -14.80 0.73
CA ASN A 360 -14.67 -15.11 -0.70
C ASN A 360 -14.98 -13.86 -1.53
N GLU A 361 -15.91 -13.02 -1.07
CA GLU A 361 -16.27 -11.78 -1.76
C GLU A 361 -15.07 -10.83 -1.84
N LEU A 362 -14.31 -10.71 -0.76
CA LEU A 362 -13.08 -9.92 -0.77
C LEU A 362 -12.03 -10.50 -1.72
N ALA A 363 -11.82 -11.81 -1.70
CA ALA A 363 -10.84 -12.45 -2.59
C ALA A 363 -11.16 -12.20 -4.08
N GLN A 364 -12.44 -12.24 -4.45
CA GLN A 364 -12.89 -11.89 -5.81
C GLN A 364 -12.63 -10.40 -6.11
N CYS A 365 -13.00 -9.50 -5.19
CA CYS A 365 -12.76 -8.07 -5.35
C CYS A 365 -11.27 -7.72 -5.53
N LEU A 366 -10.38 -8.40 -4.79
CA LEU A 366 -8.93 -8.19 -4.90
C LEU A 366 -8.35 -8.72 -6.23
N GLN A 367 -8.98 -9.70 -6.86
CA GLN A 367 -8.60 -10.19 -8.20
C GLN A 367 -8.98 -9.21 -9.31
N ASP A 368 -10.04 -8.42 -9.10
CA ASP A 368 -10.54 -7.43 -10.07
C ASP A 368 -9.77 -6.09 -10.03
N GLU A 369 -8.55 -6.07 -9.49
CA GLU A 369 -7.68 -4.88 -9.38
C GLU A 369 -8.35 -3.68 -8.70
N SER A 370 -9.12 -3.93 -7.63
CA SER A 370 -9.77 -2.87 -6.85
C SER A 370 -8.76 -1.84 -6.31
N ARG A 371 -9.16 -0.55 -6.30
CA ARG A 371 -8.38 0.56 -5.74
C ARG A 371 -8.44 0.65 -4.21
N ASP A 372 -9.31 -0.12 -3.58
CA ASP A 372 -9.54 -0.05 -2.13
C ASP A 372 -8.30 -0.32 -1.27
N PRO A 373 -7.38 -1.25 -1.61
CA PRO A 373 -6.13 -1.44 -0.86
C PRO A 373 -5.23 -0.20 -0.85
N ASP A 374 -5.14 0.52 -1.97
CA ASP A 374 -4.39 1.77 -2.07
C ASP A 374 -5.00 2.86 -1.19
N ASP A 375 -6.31 3.10 -1.32
CA ASP A 375 -7.02 4.11 -0.54
C ASP A 375 -6.93 3.82 0.97
N PHE A 376 -7.03 2.55 1.36
CA PHE A 376 -6.82 2.10 2.73
C PHE A 376 -5.38 2.40 3.20
N TYR A 377 -4.36 2.05 2.42
CA TYR A 377 -2.97 2.27 2.78
C TYR A 377 -2.66 3.76 2.98
N GLU A 378 -3.05 4.60 2.01
CA GLU A 378 -2.86 6.05 2.07
C GLU A 378 -3.57 6.63 3.30
N TRP A 379 -4.78 6.14 3.59
CA TRP A 379 -5.53 6.55 4.76
C TRP A 379 -4.84 6.20 6.07
N ILE A 380 -4.40 4.94 6.24
CA ILE A 380 -3.68 4.49 7.44
C ILE A 380 -2.40 5.30 7.61
N MET A 381 -1.63 5.51 6.54
CA MET A 381 -0.41 6.30 6.58
C MET A 381 -0.70 7.74 7.05
N HIS A 382 -1.73 8.38 6.48
CA HIS A 382 -2.14 9.73 6.87
C HIS A 382 -2.49 9.83 8.35
N ILE A 383 -3.39 8.97 8.85
CA ILE A 383 -3.84 9.03 10.24
C ILE A 383 -2.73 8.65 11.20
N MET A 384 -1.83 7.72 10.85
CA MET A 384 -0.69 7.34 11.69
C MET A 384 0.34 8.46 11.83
N ALA A 385 0.50 9.29 10.79
CA ALA A 385 1.37 10.47 10.82
C ALA A 385 0.75 11.64 11.61
N LYS A 386 -0.57 11.85 11.48
CA LYS A 386 -1.27 13.04 12.00
C LYS A 386 -1.89 12.82 13.38
N THR A 387 -2.90 11.96 13.49
CA THR A 387 -3.64 11.67 14.75
C THR A 387 -2.87 10.68 15.62
N PHE A 388 -2.24 9.74 14.93
CA PHE A 388 -1.37 8.61 15.23
C PHE A 388 0.03 8.84 15.83
N LYS A 389 0.53 10.08 15.90
CA LYS A 389 1.97 10.34 16.06
C LYS A 389 2.53 9.80 17.39
N LYS A 390 3.66 9.08 17.32
CA LYS A 390 4.37 8.55 18.50
C LYS A 390 4.72 9.69 19.47
N GLY A 391 4.45 9.50 20.76
CA GLY A 391 4.69 10.50 21.81
C GLY A 391 3.59 11.57 21.99
N SER A 392 2.60 11.67 21.08
CA SER A 392 1.53 12.67 21.21
C SER A 392 0.52 12.38 22.35
N TYR A 393 0.42 11.11 22.78
CA TYR A 393 -0.50 10.67 23.84
C TYR A 393 0.13 10.71 25.22
N SER A 394 1.43 10.41 25.32
CA SER A 394 2.14 10.28 26.60
C SER A 394 2.18 11.62 27.35
N LEU A 395 2.16 12.74 26.64
CA LEU A 395 2.17 14.08 27.23
C LEU A 395 0.83 14.51 27.86
N LYS A 396 -0.29 13.83 27.56
CA LYS A 396 -1.61 14.21 28.10
C LYS A 396 -2.06 13.36 29.29
N ALA A 397 -1.44 12.21 29.53
CA ALA A 397 -1.74 11.39 30.71
C ALA A 397 -1.04 11.89 31.99
N SER A 398 -0.05 12.80 31.87
CA SER A 398 0.57 13.48 33.02
C SER A 398 -0.04 14.85 33.32
N GLY A 399 -1.13 15.23 32.63
CA GLY A 399 -1.93 16.37 33.04
C GLY A 399 -2.50 16.12 34.43
N PRO A 400 -2.46 17.10 35.36
CA PRO A 400 -3.05 16.95 36.67
C PRO A 400 -4.52 16.51 36.53
N PRO A 401 -5.00 15.58 37.37
CA PRO A 401 -6.34 15.04 37.26
C PRO A 401 -7.36 16.18 37.19
N PRO A 402 -8.41 16.06 36.35
CA PRO A 402 -9.44 17.08 36.24
C PRO A 402 -10.09 17.29 37.62
N GLY A 403 -9.71 18.38 38.28
CA GLY A 403 -10.01 18.65 39.69
C GLY A 403 -8.84 19.24 40.49
N THR A 404 -7.60 19.22 39.98
CA THR A 404 -6.51 19.99 40.61
C THR A 404 -6.61 21.45 40.15
N GLU A 405 -7.26 22.29 40.94
CA GLU A 405 -7.16 23.74 40.78
C GLU A 405 -5.69 24.14 40.94
N VAL A 406 -5.08 24.58 39.84
CA VAL A 406 -3.75 25.20 39.89
C VAL A 406 -3.94 26.58 40.48
N ILE A 407 -3.76 26.69 41.80
CA ILE A 407 -3.71 27.98 42.49
C ILE A 407 -2.41 28.65 42.04
N VAL A 408 -2.52 29.58 41.09
CA VAL A 408 -1.42 30.48 40.71
C VAL A 408 -1.23 31.46 41.87
N LEU A 409 -0.32 31.13 42.78
CA LEU A 409 0.17 32.09 43.76
C LEU A 409 1.00 33.12 42.99
N SER A 410 0.42 34.31 42.81
CA SER A 410 1.16 35.45 42.29
C SER A 410 2.00 36.00 43.43
N ASP A 411 3.33 35.89 43.32
CA ASP A 411 4.26 36.58 44.21
C ASP A 411 3.97 38.09 44.11
N SER A 412 3.70 38.71 45.24
CA SER A 412 3.50 40.15 45.38
C SER A 412 4.78 40.75 45.98
N ASP A 413 5.35 41.72 45.26
CA ASP A 413 6.52 42.53 45.65
C ASP A 413 6.32 43.32 46.95
#